data_AF-A0A1M2YHE4-F1
#
_entry.id   AF-A0A1M2YHE4-F1
#
_cell.length_a   1.000
_cell.length_b   1.000
_cell.length_c   1.000
_cell.angle_alpha   90.00
_cell.angle_beta   90.00
_cell.angle_gamma   90.00
#
_symmetry.space_group_name_H-M   'P 1'
#
loop_
_entity.id
_entity.type
_entity.pdbx_description
1 polymer ?
#
loop_
_entity_poly.entity_id
_entity_poly.type
_entity_poly.pdbx_seq_one_letter_code
_entity_poly.pdbx_strand_id
1 'polypeptide(L)'
;MLYNYIALVLFALLGIFIPVSFLMTAKILGRRYKPNDVKDAPYESGEKTVGNSRDIDSEYFPFIMLFLPFEVIAILVLVWSYASGIMSRYSGLYMVLLLVFATIFSVIGYKVIGDGSGE
;
A
#
# COMPACT_ATOMS: atom_id res chain seq x y z
N MET A 1 15.27 24.92 -10.38
CA MET A 1 14.32 24.49 -9.33
C MET A 1 12.89 24.41 -9.85
N LEU A 2 12.20 25.50 -10.21
CA LEU A 2 10.80 25.48 -10.67
C LEU A 2 10.53 24.56 -11.88
N TYR A 3 11.41 24.59 -12.89
CA TYR A 3 11.29 23.74 -14.09
C TYR A 3 11.19 22.24 -13.76
N ASN A 4 11.95 21.75 -12.78
CA ASN A 4 11.93 20.33 -12.40
C ASN A 4 10.60 19.95 -11.76
N TYR A 5 10.02 20.82 -10.95
CA TYR A 5 8.69 20.61 -10.38
C TYR A 5 7.59 20.65 -11.44
N ILE A 6 7.69 21.55 -12.43
CA ILE A 6 6.78 21.58 -13.57
C ILE A 6 6.87 20.28 -14.36
N ALA A 7 8.08 19.79 -14.64
CA ALA A 7 8.28 18.51 -15.33
C ALA A 7 7.69 17.34 -14.55
N LEU A 8 7.87 17.29 -13.22
CA LEU A 8 7.31 16.25 -12.36
C LEU A 8 5.77 16.27 -12.33
N VAL A 9 5.17 17.46 -12.22
CA VAL A 9 3.71 17.61 -12.26
C VAL A 9 3.16 17.19 -13.62
N LEU A 10 3.79 17.62 -14.71
CA LEU A 10 3.40 17.20 -16.06
C LEU A 10 3.52 15.68 -16.24
N PHE A 11 4.58 15.08 -15.72
CA PHE A 11 4.75 13.62 -15.76
C PHE A 11 3.65 12.91 -14.97
N ALA A 12 3.33 13.35 -13.75
CA ALA A 12 2.24 12.79 -12.96
C ALA A 12 0.87 12.94 -13.66
N LEU A 13 0.62 14.12 -14.24
CA LEU A 13 -0.59 14.37 -15.01
C LEU A 13 -0.69 13.45 -16.23
N LEU A 14 0.40 13.26 -16.97
CA LEU A 14 0.44 12.31 -18.10
C LEU A 14 0.24 10.86 -17.63
N GLY A 15 0.85 10.47 -16.52
CA GLY A 15 0.70 9.14 -15.92
C GLY A 15 -0.75 8.80 -15.55
N ILE A 16 -1.56 9.80 -15.19
CA ILE A 16 -3.00 9.65 -14.94
C ILE A 16 -3.79 9.80 -16.25
N PHE A 17 -3.45 10.79 -17.08
CA PHE A 17 -4.17 11.13 -18.30
C PHE A 17 -4.17 9.97 -19.29
N ILE A 18 -3.05 9.28 -19.49
CA ILE A 18 -2.94 8.18 -20.44
C ILE A 18 -3.93 7.03 -20.10
N PRO A 19 -3.90 6.39 -18.91
CA PRO A 19 -4.84 5.32 -18.58
C PRO A 19 -6.30 5.80 -18.57
N VAL A 20 -6.57 7.02 -18.10
CA VAL A 20 -7.93 7.59 -18.14
C VAL A 20 -8.39 7.78 -19.59
N SER A 21 -7.54 8.27 -20.48
CA SER A 21 -7.87 8.45 -21.91
C SER A 21 -8.17 7.12 -22.59
N PHE A 22 -7.45 6.05 -22.23
CA PHE A 22 -7.71 4.71 -22.73
C PHE A 22 -9.05 4.16 -22.23
N LEU A 23 -9.34 4.28 -20.92
CA LEU A 23 -10.63 3.88 -20.35
C LEU A 23 -11.79 4.67 -20.96
N MET A 24 -11.62 5.98 -21.18
CA MET A 24 -12.63 6.83 -21.82
C MET A 24 -12.83 6.45 -23.29
N THR A 25 -11.76 6.22 -24.04
CA THR A 25 -11.83 5.77 -25.43
C THR A 25 -12.53 4.40 -25.50
N ALA A 26 -12.17 3.46 -24.63
CA ALA A 26 -12.82 2.15 -24.53
C ALA A 26 -14.32 2.28 -24.18
N LYS A 27 -14.70 3.24 -23.34
CA LYS A 27 -16.11 3.51 -22.99
C LYS A 27 -16.89 4.17 -24.12
N ILE A 28 -16.25 5.01 -24.94
CA ILE A 28 -16.90 5.71 -26.06
C ILE A 28 -17.03 4.80 -27.29
N LEU A 29 -15.96 4.09 -27.66
CA LEU A 29 -15.93 3.18 -28.82
C LEU A 29 -16.53 1.81 -28.49
N GLY A 30 -16.47 1.40 -27.22
CA GLY A 30 -17.00 0.12 -26.77
C GLY A 30 -18.51 0.03 -26.95
N ARG A 31 -18.98 -1.17 -27.33
CA ARG A 31 -20.42 -1.44 -27.44
C ARG A 31 -21.07 -1.27 -26.07
N ARG A 32 -21.99 -0.31 -25.96
CA ARG A 32 -22.78 -0.14 -24.73
C ARG A 32 -23.63 -1.38 -24.50
N TYR A 33 -23.36 -2.09 -23.41
CA TYR A 33 -24.23 -3.17 -22.96
C TYR A 33 -25.43 -2.58 -22.22
N LYS A 34 -26.61 -3.17 -22.46
CA LYS A 34 -27.76 -2.93 -21.59
C LYS A 34 -27.48 -3.60 -20.24
N PRO A 35 -27.64 -2.89 -19.11
CA PRO A 35 -27.50 -3.50 -17.79
C PRO A 35 -28.48 -4.67 -17.68
N ASN A 36 -28.04 -5.76 -17.08
CA ASN A 36 -28.80 -6.99 -16.94
C ASN A 36 -28.29 -7.69 -15.68
N ASP A 37 -29.20 -8.12 -14.83
CA ASP A 37 -28.91 -8.76 -13.54
C ASP A 37 -27.90 -9.90 -13.65
N VAL A 38 -27.92 -10.66 -14.76
CA VAL A 38 -26.97 -11.75 -15.01
C VAL A 38 -25.54 -11.26 -15.29
N LYS A 39 -25.38 -10.09 -15.91
CA LYS A 39 -24.06 -9.51 -16.24
C LYS A 39 -23.47 -8.69 -15.09
N ASP A 40 -24.33 -8.18 -14.22
CA ASP A 40 -23.96 -7.38 -13.06
C ASP A 40 -23.80 -8.24 -11.79
N ALA A 41 -24.11 -9.55 -11.86
CA ALA A 41 -23.87 -10.52 -10.80
C ALA A 41 -22.36 -10.86 -10.66
N PRO A 42 -21.88 -11.14 -9.43
CA PRO A 42 -20.54 -11.67 -9.20
C PRO A 42 -20.30 -12.98 -9.96
N TYR A 43 -19.04 -13.22 -10.34
CA TYR A 43 -18.64 -14.47 -10.98
C TYR A 43 -18.52 -15.60 -9.93
N GLU A 44 -19.41 -16.60 -10.00
CA GLU A 44 -19.49 -17.73 -9.03
C GLU A 44 -19.26 -19.10 -9.70
N SER A 45 -18.33 -19.17 -10.66
CA SER A 45 -18.00 -20.41 -11.40
C SER A 45 -19.19 -21.13 -12.07
N GLY A 46 -20.30 -20.41 -12.32
CA GLY A 46 -21.51 -20.94 -12.95
C GLY A 46 -22.60 -21.41 -11.97
N GLU A 47 -22.36 -21.31 -10.67
CA GLU A 47 -23.33 -21.65 -9.62
C GLU A 47 -24.06 -20.41 -9.09
N LYS A 48 -25.17 -20.64 -8.39
CA LYS A 48 -25.85 -19.55 -7.67
C LYS A 48 -25.05 -19.20 -6.42
N THR A 49 -24.99 -17.91 -6.08
CA THR A 49 -24.46 -17.43 -4.80
C THR A 49 -25.19 -18.12 -3.65
N VAL A 50 -24.46 -18.91 -2.85
CA VAL A 50 -24.96 -19.52 -1.62
C VAL A 50 -24.08 -19.04 -0.47
N GLY A 51 -24.69 -18.52 0.59
CA GLY A 51 -23.96 -17.97 1.74
C GLY A 51 -23.81 -16.44 1.69
N ASN A 52 -23.07 -15.90 2.66
CA ASN A 52 -22.76 -14.48 2.77
C ASN A 52 -21.31 -14.25 2.30
N SER A 53 -21.08 -13.23 1.48
CA SER A 53 -19.77 -12.91 0.89
C SER A 53 -18.98 -11.86 1.69
N ARG A 54 -19.32 -11.65 2.96
CA ARG A 54 -18.84 -10.52 3.77
C ARG A 54 -17.99 -10.93 4.97
N ASP A 55 -17.25 -12.01 4.86
CA ASP A 55 -16.23 -12.32 5.84
C ASP A 55 -14.98 -11.52 5.46
N ILE A 56 -14.65 -10.51 6.27
CA ILE A 56 -13.41 -9.77 6.13
C ILE A 56 -12.37 -10.55 6.91
N ASP A 57 -11.52 -11.28 6.19
CA ASP A 57 -10.46 -12.06 6.82
C ASP A 57 -9.47 -11.14 7.53
N SER A 58 -9.37 -11.31 8.85
CA SER A 58 -8.45 -10.53 9.69
C SER A 58 -7.00 -11.02 9.59
N GLU A 59 -6.77 -12.10 8.84
CA GLU A 59 -5.47 -12.75 8.61
C GLU A 59 -4.40 -11.81 8.03
N TYR A 60 -4.81 -10.73 7.37
CA TYR A 60 -3.89 -9.76 6.78
C TYR A 60 -3.40 -8.67 7.75
N PHE A 61 -4.06 -8.47 8.88
CA PHE A 61 -3.69 -7.41 9.85
C PHE A 61 -2.31 -7.60 10.49
N PRO A 62 -1.85 -8.82 10.84
CA PRO A 62 -0.49 -9.03 11.34
C PRO A 62 0.60 -8.52 10.40
N PHE A 63 0.38 -8.57 9.08
CA PHE A 63 1.36 -8.09 8.09
C PHE A 63 1.55 -6.58 8.12
N ILE A 64 0.52 -5.82 8.55
CA ILE A 64 0.64 -4.37 8.74
C ILE A 64 1.68 -4.07 9.83
N MET A 65 1.72 -4.85 10.91
CA MET A 65 2.71 -4.68 11.99
C MET A 65 4.13 -5.03 11.56
N LEU A 66 4.29 -5.94 10.60
CA LEU A 66 5.61 -6.25 10.02
C LEU A 66 6.15 -5.12 9.13
N PHE A 67 5.29 -4.31 8.52
CA PHE A 67 5.69 -3.30 7.54
C PHE A 67 5.71 -1.87 8.09
N LEU A 68 4.63 -1.46 8.77
CA LEU A 68 4.39 -0.05 9.12
C LEU A 68 5.48 0.60 9.99
N PRO A 69 6.06 -0.06 11.01
CA PRO A 69 7.12 0.54 11.82
C PRO A 69 8.40 0.85 11.02
N PHE A 70 8.69 0.05 9.98
CA PHE A 70 9.88 0.23 9.17
C PHE A 70 9.74 1.37 8.16
N GLU A 71 8.54 1.70 7.70
CA GLU A 71 8.30 2.88 6.85
C GLU A 71 8.75 4.18 7.56
N VAL A 72 8.35 4.34 8.82
CA VAL A 72 8.73 5.51 9.63
C VAL A 72 10.25 5.56 9.82
N ILE A 73 10.87 4.41 10.10
CA ILE A 73 12.32 4.35 10.30
C ILE A 73 13.08 4.56 8.99
N ALA A 74 12.58 4.08 7.86
CA ALA A 74 13.21 4.31 6.56
C ALA A 74 13.34 5.81 6.27
N ILE A 75 12.28 6.59 6.55
CA ILE A 75 12.33 8.05 6.44
C ILE A 75 13.39 8.64 7.37
N LEU A 76 13.45 8.20 8.63
CA LEU A 76 14.45 8.66 9.60
C LEU A 76 15.88 8.32 9.18
N VAL A 77 16.10 7.12 8.62
CA VAL A 77 17.39 6.67 8.11
C VAL A 77 17.81 7.50 6.90
N LEU A 78 16.90 7.84 5.99
CA LEU A 78 17.19 8.71 4.85
C LEU A 78 17.60 10.12 5.29
N VAL A 79 16.85 10.72 6.22
CA VAL A 79 17.17 12.04 6.78
C VAL A 79 18.50 12.02 7.54
N TRP A 80 18.71 10.99 8.37
CA TRP A 80 19.96 10.82 9.09
C TRP A 80 21.14 10.60 8.17
N SER A 81 21.00 9.78 7.12
CA SER A 81 22.06 9.53 6.14
C SER A 81 22.55 10.83 5.53
N TYR A 82 21.62 11.71 5.14
CA TYR A 82 21.92 13.04 4.63
C TYR A 82 22.64 13.93 5.66
N ALA A 83 22.21 13.91 6.92
CA ALA A 83 22.75 14.76 8.00
C ALA A 83 23.93 14.13 8.79
N SER A 84 24.33 12.90 8.47
CA SER A 84 25.24 12.09 9.29
C SER A 84 26.61 12.72 9.52
N GLY A 85 27.11 13.48 8.53
CA GLY A 85 28.42 14.15 8.59
C GLY A 85 28.54 15.28 9.62
N ILE A 86 27.41 15.83 10.10
CA ILE A 86 27.38 16.92 11.10
C ILE A 86 26.82 16.47 12.46
N MET A 87 26.46 15.20 12.59
CA MET A 87 25.88 14.64 13.81
C MET A 87 26.94 14.06 14.75
N SER A 88 26.54 13.79 15.99
CA SER A 88 27.36 13.06 16.96
C SER A 88 27.79 11.69 16.40
N ARG A 89 29.00 11.26 16.77
CA ARG A 89 29.57 9.95 16.38
C ARG A 89 28.68 8.77 16.81
N TYR A 90 27.82 8.95 17.80
CA TYR A 90 26.87 7.95 18.27
C TYR A 90 25.56 7.88 17.48
N SER A 91 25.34 8.80 16.52
CA SER A 91 24.07 8.86 15.76
C SER A 91 23.74 7.56 15.01
N GLY A 92 24.75 6.90 14.44
CA GLY A 92 24.57 5.59 13.81
C GLY A 92 24.16 4.48 14.79
N LEU A 93 24.66 4.54 16.04
CA LEU A 93 24.25 3.60 17.09
C LEU A 93 22.77 3.76 17.42
N TYR A 94 22.27 5.00 17.52
CA TYR A 94 20.85 5.25 17.76
C TYR A 94 19.97 4.73 16.62
N MET A 95 20.40 4.85 15.36
CA MET A 95 19.67 4.30 14.21
C MET A 95 19.60 2.77 14.24
N VAL A 96 20.71 2.10 14.59
CA VAL A 96 20.73 0.64 14.76
C VAL A 96 19.81 0.22 15.92
N LEU A 97 19.84 0.93 17.04
CA LEU A 97 18.95 0.65 18.18
C LEU A 97 17.48 0.82 17.81
N LEU A 98 17.13 1.85 17.03
CA LEU A 98 15.78 2.07 16.52
C LEU A 98 15.34 0.92 15.60
N LEU A 99 16.20 0.44 14.70
CA LEU A 99 15.91 -0.72 13.85
C LEU A 99 15.67 -2.00 14.66
N VAL A 100 16.50 -2.24 15.69
CA VAL A 100 16.32 -3.39 16.59
C VAL A 100 14.99 -3.26 17.36
N PHE A 101 14.69 -2.08 17.89
CA PHE A 101 13.44 -1.82 18.60
C PHE A 101 12.22 -2.04 17.70
N ALA A 102 12.22 -1.51 16.48
CA ALA A 102 11.14 -1.75 15.54
C ALA A 102 11.01 -3.21 15.13
N THR A 103 12.12 -3.93 14.97
CA THR A 103 12.07 -5.37 14.69
C THR A 103 11.37 -6.12 15.83
N ILE A 104 11.73 -5.82 17.09
CA ILE A 104 11.09 -6.42 18.26
C ILE A 104 9.60 -6.04 18.31
N PHE A 105 9.28 -4.75 18.13
CA PHE A 105 7.92 -4.24 18.12
C PHE A 105 7.06 -4.90 17.03
N SER A 106 7.57 -5.00 15.80
CA SER A 106 6.92 -5.67 14.67
C SER A 106 6.66 -7.15 14.94
N VAL A 107 7.63 -7.87 15.50
CA VAL A 107 7.48 -9.30 15.82
C VAL A 107 6.47 -9.51 16.94
N ILE A 108 6.49 -8.69 17.99
CA ILE A 108 5.49 -8.75 19.07
C ILE A 108 4.11 -8.41 18.51
N GLY A 109 3.98 -7.33 17.74
CA GLY A 109 2.71 -6.92 17.12
C GLY A 109 2.15 -7.99 16.19
N TYR A 110 3.00 -8.62 15.38
CA TYR A 110 2.61 -9.74 14.51
C TYR A 110 2.05 -10.91 15.33
N LYS A 111 2.73 -11.32 16.41
CA LYS A 111 2.25 -12.42 17.25
C LYS A 111 0.95 -12.08 17.97
N VAL A 112 0.87 -10.91 18.60
CA VAL A 112 -0.31 -10.49 19.37
C VAL A 112 -1.57 -10.42 18.49
N ILE A 113 -1.44 -9.91 17.26
CA ILE A 113 -2.58 -9.81 16.34
C ILE A 113 -2.83 -11.12 15.63
N GLY A 114 -1.76 -11.86 15.26
CA GLY A 114 -1.86 -13.12 14.53
C GLY A 114 -2.44 -14.26 15.36
N ASP A 115 -2.17 -14.29 16.66
CA ASP A 115 -2.80 -15.26 17.57
C ASP A 115 -4.31 -14.99 17.74
N GLY A 116 -4.77 -13.76 17.49
CA GLY A 116 -6.18 -13.37 17.56
C GLY A 116 -6.97 -13.47 16.25
N SER A 117 -6.31 -13.77 15.12
CA SER A 117 -6.95 -13.88 13.80
C SER A 117 -7.30 -15.31 13.38
N GLY A 118 -7.00 -16.31 14.23
CA GLY A 118 -7.18 -17.74 13.95
C GLY A 118 -8.33 -18.41 14.69
N GLU A 119 -9.21 -17.64 15.36
CA GLU A 119 -10.46 -18.12 15.97
C GLU A 119 -11.68 -17.54 15.24
#